data_AF-A0A3A8PMZ8-F1
#
_entry.id   AF-A0A3A8PMZ8-F1
#
_cell.length_a   1.000
_cell.length_b   1.000
_cell.length_c   1.000
_cell.angle_alpha   90.00
_cell.angle_beta   90.00
_cell.angle_gamma   90.00
#
_symmetry.space_group_name_H-M   'P 1'
#
loop_
_entity.id
_entity.type
_entity.pdbx_description
1 polymer ?
#
loop_
_entity_poly.entity_id
_entity_poly.type
_entity_poly.pdbx_seq_one_letter_code
_entity_poly.pdbx_strand_id
1 'polypeptide(L)'
;MKAPASGSSARPWPPRRCWSLSEGYVLDTNALLFYAGNQVQKLGSAAKRAFSAFEHGRGYMVVPAPVVLETWLLAQGGKLRFPTTLDAWWADIDCPELVHDPMSEADVREAARLDWEHRDHFDRLIVAAARRLGLPLLTRDRAITDWAQDTGGIEVAW
;
A
#
# COMPACT_ATOMS: atom_id res chain seq x y z
N MET A 1 -53.26 2.47 9.44
CA MET A 1 -51.90 2.93 9.06
C MET A 1 -50.88 2.05 9.78
N LYS A 2 -50.08 1.26 9.05
CA LYS A 2 -48.99 0.44 9.61
C LYS A 2 -47.68 1.22 9.43
N ALA A 3 -46.88 1.31 10.50
CA ALA A 3 -45.54 1.89 10.47
C ALA A 3 -44.59 1.04 9.60
N PRO A 4 -43.61 1.65 8.91
CA PRO A 4 -42.62 0.90 8.15
C PRO A 4 -41.53 0.34 9.08
N ALA A 5 -41.22 -0.93 8.89
CA ALA A 5 -40.09 -1.61 9.53
C ALA A 5 -38.78 -1.07 8.96
N SER A 6 -37.94 -0.49 9.81
CA SER A 6 -36.56 -0.10 9.48
C SER A 6 -35.67 -1.35 9.45
N GLY A 7 -35.59 -1.99 8.29
CA GLY A 7 -34.62 -3.05 8.01
C GLY A 7 -33.22 -2.45 7.84
N SER A 8 -32.42 -2.42 8.91
CA SER A 8 -30.98 -2.18 8.82
C SER A 8 -30.32 -3.42 8.22
N SER A 9 -30.18 -3.46 6.89
CA SER A 9 -29.34 -4.46 6.22
C SER A 9 -27.90 -3.95 6.17
N ALA A 10 -27.21 -4.00 7.31
CA ALA A 10 -25.75 -3.92 7.28
C ALA A 10 -25.26 -5.13 6.48
N ARG A 11 -24.72 -4.90 5.28
CA ARG A 11 -24.11 -5.97 4.50
C ARG A 11 -22.96 -6.53 5.34
N PRO A 12 -22.87 -7.85 5.56
CA PRO A 12 -21.73 -8.42 6.26
C PRO A 12 -20.45 -8.04 5.52
N TRP A 13 -19.46 -7.58 6.28
CA TRP A 13 -18.11 -7.34 5.79
C TRP A 13 -17.62 -8.62 5.07
N PRO A 14 -17.00 -8.52 3.88
CA PRO A 14 -16.48 -9.69 3.20
C PRO A 14 -15.57 -10.47 4.16
N PRO A 15 -15.64 -11.81 4.18
CA PRO A 15 -14.86 -12.61 5.11
C PRO A 15 -13.39 -12.20 5.00
N ARG A 16 -12.74 -12.00 6.16
CA ARG A 16 -11.29 -11.78 6.23
C ARG A 16 -10.65 -12.95 5.48
N ARG A 17 -10.01 -12.70 4.33
CA ARG A 17 -9.25 -13.73 3.62
C ARG A 17 -8.21 -14.25 4.62
N CYS A 18 -8.36 -15.49 5.03
CA CYS A 18 -7.39 -16.16 5.88
C CYS A 18 -6.23 -16.54 4.95
N TRP A 19 -5.29 -15.61 4.78
CA TRP A 19 -4.06 -15.85 4.02
C TRP A 19 -3.24 -16.89 4.80
N SER A 20 -3.27 -18.14 4.39
CA SER A 20 -2.40 -19.18 4.94
C SER A 20 -1.00 -19.17 4.29
N LEU A 21 -0.50 -18.00 3.89
CA LEU A 21 0.77 -17.83 3.17
C LEU A 21 1.68 -16.84 3.91
N SER A 22 2.95 -17.22 3.94
CA SER A 22 4.14 -16.54 4.45
C SER A 22 4.31 -15.12 3.89
N GLU A 23 4.86 -14.21 4.70
CA GLU A 23 5.38 -12.87 4.34
C GLU A 23 4.50 -11.97 3.42
N GLY A 24 3.75 -11.05 4.04
CA GLY A 24 3.04 -9.96 3.35
C GLY A 24 3.68 -8.59 3.62
N TYR A 25 3.66 -7.71 2.62
CA TYR A 25 4.19 -6.33 2.76
C TYR A 25 3.21 -5.31 2.18
N VAL A 26 3.14 -4.12 2.79
CA VAL A 26 2.54 -2.94 2.15
C VAL A 26 3.58 -2.30 1.26
N LEU A 27 3.19 -1.94 0.04
CA LEU A 27 4.04 -1.23 -0.90
C LEU A 27 3.90 0.28 -0.71
N ASP A 28 5.03 0.96 -0.68
CA ASP A 28 5.14 2.37 -1.01
C ASP A 28 5.15 2.54 -2.56
N THR A 29 4.76 3.72 -3.04
CA THR A 29 4.86 4.11 -4.44
C THR A 29 6.26 3.88 -5.00
N ASN A 30 7.32 4.19 -4.24
CA ASN A 30 8.68 3.98 -4.71
C ASN A 30 9.04 2.49 -4.92
N ALA A 31 8.58 1.61 -4.04
CA ALA A 31 8.84 0.18 -4.12
C ALA A 31 8.12 -0.43 -5.33
N LEU A 32 6.84 -0.09 -5.49
CA LEU A 32 6.02 -0.51 -6.62
C LEU A 32 6.65 -0.11 -7.95
N LEU A 33 7.00 1.18 -8.11
CA LEU A 33 7.53 1.70 -9.37
C LEU A 33 8.89 1.10 -9.72
N PHE A 34 9.73 0.78 -8.74
CA PHE A 34 11.01 0.14 -9.01
C PHE A 34 10.87 -1.31 -9.42
N TYR A 35 9.98 -2.06 -8.80
CA TYR A 35 9.69 -3.43 -9.20
C TYR A 35 9.03 -3.46 -10.60
N ALA A 36 7.88 -2.81 -10.75
CA ALA A 36 7.11 -2.81 -12.00
C ALA A 36 7.83 -2.11 -13.17
N GLY A 37 8.73 -1.17 -12.89
CA GLY A 37 9.58 -0.51 -13.88
C GLY A 37 10.83 -1.31 -14.26
N ASN A 38 10.99 -2.56 -13.79
CA ASN A 38 12.17 -3.40 -13.97
C ASN A 38 13.48 -2.71 -13.52
N GLN A 39 13.42 -1.96 -12.41
CA GLN A 39 14.55 -1.24 -11.81
C GLN A 39 15.04 -1.95 -10.54
N VAL A 40 15.14 -3.27 -10.59
CA VAL A 40 15.50 -4.15 -9.46
C VAL A 40 16.82 -3.75 -8.80
N GLN A 41 17.76 -3.15 -9.55
CA GLN A 41 19.01 -2.61 -9.02
C GLN A 41 18.82 -1.51 -7.97
N LYS A 42 17.70 -0.77 -8.01
CA LYS A 42 17.38 0.29 -7.04
C LYS A 42 16.75 -0.24 -5.76
N LEU A 43 16.26 -1.49 -5.77
CA LEU A 43 15.70 -2.14 -4.58
C LEU A 43 16.83 -2.51 -3.61
N GLY A 44 16.58 -2.29 -2.32
CA GLY A 44 17.46 -2.76 -1.26
C GLY A 44 17.39 -4.28 -1.08
N SER A 45 18.12 -4.79 -0.09
CA SER A 45 18.26 -6.24 0.08
C SER A 45 16.97 -6.89 0.58
N ALA A 46 16.20 -6.22 1.44
CA ALA A 46 14.97 -6.78 1.98
C ALA A 46 13.84 -6.72 0.95
N ALA A 47 13.72 -5.62 0.20
CA ALA A 47 12.76 -5.49 -0.90
C ALA A 47 13.03 -6.54 -1.98
N LYS A 48 14.30 -6.77 -2.35
CA LYS A 48 14.66 -7.87 -3.29
C LYS A 48 14.19 -9.23 -2.79
N ARG A 49 14.37 -9.54 -1.50
CA ARG A 49 13.90 -10.81 -0.92
C ARG A 49 12.37 -10.89 -0.92
N ALA A 50 11.69 -9.81 -0.56
CA ALA A 50 10.23 -9.74 -0.53
C ALA A 50 9.62 -9.92 -1.94
N PHE A 51 10.12 -9.19 -2.94
CA PHE A 51 9.67 -9.36 -4.33
C PHE A 51 10.02 -10.74 -4.90
N SER A 52 11.18 -11.30 -4.54
CA SER A 52 11.49 -12.69 -4.90
C SER A 52 10.50 -13.68 -4.25
N ALA A 53 10.11 -13.50 -3.00
CA ALA A 53 9.10 -14.34 -2.37
C ALA A 53 7.73 -14.22 -3.08
N PHE A 54 7.33 -12.99 -3.44
CA PHE A 54 6.14 -12.70 -4.22
C PHE A 54 6.15 -13.39 -5.59
N GLU A 55 7.22 -13.26 -6.38
CA GLU A 55 7.37 -13.90 -7.70
C GLU A 55 7.29 -15.43 -7.65
N HIS A 56 7.69 -16.03 -6.52
CA HIS A 56 7.65 -17.49 -6.31
C HIS A 56 6.36 -17.96 -5.61
N GLY A 57 5.34 -17.10 -5.47
CA GLY A 57 4.07 -17.45 -4.83
C GLY A 57 4.18 -17.76 -3.33
N ARG A 58 5.24 -17.25 -2.67
CA ARG A 58 5.52 -17.44 -1.24
C ARG A 58 5.17 -16.21 -0.40
N GLY A 59 4.63 -15.16 -1.01
CA GLY A 59 4.25 -13.91 -0.35
C GLY A 59 3.25 -13.12 -1.16
N TYR A 60 2.73 -12.05 -0.57
CA TYR A 60 1.78 -11.15 -1.20
C TYR A 60 2.17 -9.69 -0.95
N MET A 61 1.77 -8.83 -1.89
CA MET A 61 2.07 -7.41 -1.85
C MET A 61 0.77 -6.64 -1.77
N VAL A 62 0.66 -5.70 -0.85
CA VAL A 62 -0.52 -4.87 -0.68
C VAL A 62 -0.26 -3.49 -1.26
N VAL A 63 -1.07 -3.08 -2.23
CA VAL A 63 -1.07 -1.73 -2.83
C VAL A 63 -2.18 -0.92 -2.15
N PRO A 64 -1.87 -0.02 -1.22
CA PRO A 64 -2.89 0.80 -0.59
C PRO A 64 -3.39 1.86 -1.59
N ALA A 65 -4.68 2.20 -1.54
CA ALA A 65 -5.30 3.16 -2.47
C ALA A 65 -4.58 4.52 -2.62
N PRO A 66 -3.92 5.10 -1.58
CA PRO A 66 -3.10 6.30 -1.72
C PRO A 66 -1.97 6.14 -2.75
N VAL A 67 -1.32 4.98 -2.84
CA VAL A 67 -0.28 4.71 -3.85
C VAL A 67 -0.86 4.78 -5.26
N VAL A 68 -2.05 4.23 -5.46
CA VAL A 68 -2.75 4.32 -6.74
C VAL A 68 -2.94 5.79 -7.11
N LEU A 69 -3.55 6.59 -6.24
CA LEU A 69 -3.77 8.02 -6.51
C LEU A 69 -2.45 8.78 -6.75
N GLU A 70 -1.41 8.49 -5.97
CA GLU A 70 -0.10 9.13 -6.13
C GLU A 70 0.48 8.85 -7.53
N THR A 71 0.44 7.60 -8.00
CA THR A 71 0.94 7.26 -9.35
C THR A 71 0.20 8.05 -10.44
N TRP A 72 -1.12 8.25 -10.30
CA TRP A 72 -1.92 9.07 -11.22
C TRP A 72 -1.49 10.53 -11.21
N LEU A 73 -1.35 11.14 -10.04
CA LEU A 73 -0.94 12.55 -9.94
C LEU A 73 0.49 12.77 -10.43
N LEU A 74 1.40 11.83 -10.16
CA LEU A 74 2.77 11.89 -10.68
C LEU A 74 2.82 11.76 -12.20
N ALA A 75 1.98 10.91 -12.80
CA ALA A 75 1.84 10.78 -14.25
C ALA A 75 1.26 12.06 -14.89
N GLN A 76 0.17 12.59 -14.32
CA GLN A 76 -0.46 13.83 -14.79
C GLN A 76 0.49 15.04 -14.68
N GLY A 77 1.28 15.10 -13.62
CA GLY A 77 2.32 16.11 -13.43
C GLY A 77 3.58 15.89 -14.28
N GLY A 78 3.64 14.84 -15.11
CA GLY A 78 4.77 14.54 -15.98
C GLY A 78 6.03 14.03 -15.28
N LYS A 79 5.94 13.74 -13.97
CA LYS A 79 7.05 13.19 -13.17
C LYS A 79 7.27 11.70 -13.44
N LEU A 80 6.21 10.98 -13.79
CA LEU A 80 6.28 9.60 -14.27
C LEU A 80 5.85 9.53 -15.73
N ARG A 81 6.59 8.72 -16.50
CA ARG A 81 6.28 8.42 -17.90
C ARG A 81 6.23 6.92 -18.05
N PHE A 82 5.13 6.43 -18.59
CA PHE A 82 4.92 5.01 -18.85
C PHE A 82 5.04 4.76 -20.36
N PRO A 83 5.56 3.59 -20.78
CA PRO A 83 5.57 3.21 -22.20
C PRO A 83 4.17 3.05 -22.79
N THR A 84 3.19 2.74 -21.93
CA THR A 84 1.76 2.56 -22.23
C THR A 84 0.93 3.61 -21.49
N THR A 85 -0.40 3.55 -21.61
CA THR A 85 -1.28 4.35 -20.74
C THR A 85 -1.17 3.86 -19.30
N LEU A 86 -1.46 4.74 -18.33
CA LEU A 86 -1.40 4.34 -16.91
C LEU A 86 -2.39 3.22 -16.57
N ASP A 87 -3.58 3.21 -17.19
CA ASP A 87 -4.53 2.10 -17.07
C ASP A 87 -3.96 0.77 -17.58
N ALA A 88 -3.32 0.78 -18.75
CA ALA A 88 -2.71 -0.42 -19.31
C ALA A 88 -1.55 -0.92 -18.43
N TRP A 89 -0.73 0.00 -17.91
CA TRP A 89 0.34 -0.35 -16.98
C TRP A 89 -0.17 -1.01 -15.69
N TRP A 90 -1.27 -0.50 -15.11
CA TRP A 90 -1.90 -1.13 -13.95
C TRP A 90 -2.47 -2.52 -14.27
N ALA A 91 -3.07 -2.68 -15.45
CA ALA A 91 -3.57 -3.98 -15.90
C ALA A 91 -2.44 -5.00 -16.13
N ASP A 92 -1.28 -4.55 -16.62
CA ASP A 92 -0.12 -5.41 -16.88
C ASP A 92 0.50 -6.01 -15.60
N ILE A 93 0.38 -5.30 -14.46
CA ILE A 93 0.95 -5.75 -13.17
C ILE A 93 -0.09 -6.40 -12.24
N ASP A 94 -1.37 -6.37 -12.59
CA ASP A 94 -2.44 -6.92 -11.77
C ASP A 94 -2.33 -8.45 -11.67
N CYS A 95 -2.35 -8.97 -10.44
CA CYS A 95 -2.35 -10.39 -10.17
C CYS A 95 -2.98 -10.68 -8.80
N PRO A 96 -3.43 -11.92 -8.52
CA PRO A 96 -4.11 -12.26 -7.26
C PRO A 96 -3.31 -11.96 -5.99
N GLU A 97 -1.98 -12.07 -6.06
CA GLU A 97 -1.04 -11.81 -4.97
C GLU A 97 -0.71 -10.31 -4.79
N LEU A 98 -1.05 -9.46 -5.78
CA LEU A 98 -0.96 -8.00 -5.69
C LEU A 98 -2.31 -7.44 -5.22
N VAL A 99 -2.48 -7.37 -3.91
CA VAL A 99 -3.74 -7.06 -3.26
C VAL A 99 -3.95 -5.55 -3.19
N HIS A 100 -4.99 -5.05 -3.83
CA HIS A 100 -5.41 -3.65 -3.66
C HIS A 100 -6.18 -3.45 -2.35
N ASP A 101 -5.67 -2.58 -1.46
CA ASP A 101 -6.31 -2.24 -0.18
C ASP A 101 -7.05 -0.89 -0.28
N PRO A 102 -8.38 -0.87 -0.05
CA PRO A 102 -9.16 0.36 -0.12
C PRO A 102 -8.88 1.25 1.09
N MET A 103 -8.84 2.56 0.87
CA MET A 103 -8.72 3.54 1.95
C MET A 103 -10.05 3.73 2.67
N SER A 104 -10.02 3.64 4.00
CA SER A 104 -11.16 3.90 4.88
C SER A 104 -11.06 5.28 5.53
N GLU A 105 -12.16 5.78 6.09
CA GLU A 105 -12.13 7.00 6.92
C GLU A 105 -11.19 6.84 8.13
N ALA A 106 -11.08 5.62 8.68
CA ALA A 106 -10.19 5.33 9.80
C ALA A 106 -8.72 5.59 9.42
N ASP A 107 -8.32 5.24 8.20
CA ASP A 107 -6.96 5.49 7.69
C ASP A 107 -6.67 6.98 7.61
N VAL A 108 -7.63 7.77 7.13
CA VAL A 108 -7.49 9.23 7.02
C VAL A 108 -7.33 9.86 8.42
N ARG A 109 -8.15 9.43 9.38
CA ARG A 109 -8.07 9.92 10.76
C ARG A 109 -6.77 9.50 11.45
N GLU A 110 -6.29 8.28 11.19
CA GLU A 110 -5.02 7.79 11.71
C GLU A 110 -3.85 8.60 11.13
N ALA A 111 -3.79 8.76 9.80
CA ALA A 111 -2.79 9.57 9.12
C ALA A 111 -2.72 11.01 9.66
N ALA A 112 -3.89 11.62 9.93
CA ALA A 112 -3.98 12.96 10.50
C ALA A 112 -3.46 13.05 11.95
N ARG A 113 -3.48 11.95 12.71
CA ARG A 113 -3.06 11.89 14.12
C ARG A 113 -1.63 11.43 14.33
N LEU A 114 -0.95 10.93 13.30
CA LEU A 114 0.46 10.57 13.39
C LEU A 114 1.25 11.78 13.93
N ASP A 115 1.94 11.55 15.06
CA ASP A 115 2.88 12.51 15.63
C ASP A 115 4.16 12.49 14.78
N TRP A 116 4.07 13.18 13.65
CA TRP A 116 5.08 13.21 12.61
C TRP A 116 5.01 14.57 11.92
N GLU A 117 6.13 15.29 11.89
CA GLU A 117 6.21 16.62 11.25
C GLU A 117 6.09 16.55 9.72
N HIS A 118 6.30 15.37 9.13
CA HIS A 118 6.23 15.18 7.69
C HIS A 118 4.85 15.55 7.13
N ARG A 119 4.89 16.30 6.03
CA ARG A 119 3.69 16.93 5.44
C ARG A 119 3.14 16.17 4.25
N ASP A 120 3.84 15.16 3.74
CA ASP A 120 3.31 14.41 2.61
C ASP A 120 2.10 13.57 3.05
N HIS A 121 0.94 13.90 2.49
CA HIS A 121 -0.29 13.21 2.84
C HIS A 121 -0.30 11.76 2.35
N PHE A 122 0.39 11.44 1.25
CA PHE A 122 0.47 10.07 0.74
C PHE A 122 1.27 9.20 1.71
N ASP A 123 2.45 9.65 2.14
CA ASP A 123 3.27 8.91 3.08
C ASP A 123 2.54 8.66 4.40
N ARG A 124 1.83 9.67 4.93
CA ARG A 124 1.04 9.49 6.16
C ARG A 124 -0.08 8.47 5.99
N LEU A 125 -0.76 8.46 4.83
CA LEU A 125 -1.82 7.50 4.55
C LEU A 125 -1.27 6.09 4.30
N ILE A 126 -0.11 5.95 3.67
CA ILE A 126 0.58 4.67 3.45
C ILE A 126 1.04 4.08 4.79
N VAL A 127 1.63 4.90 5.67
CA VAL A 127 1.99 4.52 7.04
C VAL A 127 0.74 4.08 7.82
N ALA A 128 -0.36 4.83 7.73
CA ALA A 128 -1.62 4.45 8.38
C ALA A 128 -2.16 3.10 7.88
N ALA A 129 -2.08 2.85 6.57
CA ALA A 129 -2.48 1.56 5.98
C ALA A 129 -1.59 0.41 6.48
N ALA A 130 -0.26 0.59 6.49
CA ALA A 130 0.68 -0.40 7.02
C ALA A 130 0.41 -0.73 8.49
N ARG A 131 0.18 0.31 9.31
CA ARG A 131 -0.16 0.17 10.72
C ARG A 131 -1.48 -0.57 10.94
N ARG A 132 -2.54 -0.23 10.18
CA ARG A 132 -3.84 -0.91 10.27
C ARG A 132 -3.74 -2.38 9.87
N LEU A 133 -3.00 -2.66 8.80
CA LEU A 133 -2.85 -4.02 8.27
C LEU A 133 -1.91 -4.88 9.13
N GLY A 134 -1.08 -4.26 9.96
CA GLY A 134 -0.08 -4.96 10.78
C GLY A 134 0.98 -5.63 9.90
N LEU A 135 1.30 -5.01 8.77
CA LEU A 135 2.27 -5.51 7.79
C LEU A 135 3.46 -4.55 7.69
N PRO A 136 4.68 -5.07 7.48
CA PRO A 136 5.84 -4.24 7.20
C PRO A 136 5.65 -3.42 5.92
N LEU A 137 6.12 -2.17 5.94
CA LEU A 137 6.12 -1.27 4.79
C LEU A 137 7.43 -1.41 4.01
N LEU A 138 7.34 -1.76 2.73
CA LEU A 138 8.46 -1.71 1.80
C LEU A 138 8.65 -0.27 1.30
N THR A 139 9.63 0.44 1.85
CA THR A 139 9.95 1.81 1.43
C THR A 139 11.43 2.12 1.58
N ARG A 140 11.94 2.96 0.67
CA ARG A 140 13.27 3.58 0.77
C ARG A 140 13.23 4.98 1.36
N ASP A 141 12.04 5.48 1.65
CA ASP A 141 11.87 6.84 2.12
C ASP A 141 12.48 6.97 3.52
N ARG A 142 13.42 7.91 3.65
CA ARG A 142 14.14 8.12 4.89
C ARG A 142 13.25 8.77 5.94
N ALA A 143 12.36 9.68 5.57
CA ALA A 143 11.47 10.30 6.54
C ALA A 143 10.55 9.25 7.18
N ILE A 144 10.02 8.31 6.37
CA ILE A 144 9.24 7.18 6.91
C ILE A 144 10.11 6.27 7.78
N THR A 145 11.30 5.91 7.29
CA THR A 145 12.22 5.00 8.01
C THR A 145 12.64 5.58 9.37
N ASP A 146 13.03 6.85 9.41
CA ASP A 146 13.48 7.53 10.62
C ASP A 146 12.32 7.64 11.62
N TRP A 147 11.13 8.04 11.15
CA TRP A 147 9.93 8.09 12.00
C TRP A 147 9.54 6.71 12.58
N ALA A 148 9.62 5.65 11.77
CA ALA A 148 9.33 4.30 12.23
C ALA A 148 10.34 3.82 13.29
N GLN A 149 11.63 4.18 13.15
CA GLN A 149 12.67 3.87 14.14
C GLN A 149 12.46 4.63 15.46
N ASP A 150 12.10 5.92 15.38
CA ASP A 150 11.90 6.77 16.55
C ASP A 150 10.65 6.37 17.36
N THR A 151 9.59 5.96 16.67
CA THR A 151 8.29 5.69 17.31
C THR A 151 7.97 4.22 17.52
N GLY A 152 8.60 3.31 16.76
CA GLY A 152 8.19 1.91 16.66
C GLY A 152 6.78 1.73 16.09
N GLY A 153 6.25 2.74 15.36
CA GLY A 153 4.86 2.78 14.93
C GLY A 153 4.49 1.76 13.84
N ILE A 154 5.47 1.37 13.02
CA ILE A 154 5.38 0.34 11.97
C ILE A 154 6.74 -0.35 11.81
N GLU A 155 6.75 -1.54 11.20
CA GLU A 155 7.97 -2.15 10.68
C GLU A 155 8.25 -1.64 9.27
N VAL A 156 9.53 -1.38 8.95
CA VAL A 156 9.98 -0.95 7.63
C VAL A 156 11.03 -1.92 7.09
N ALA A 157 10.96 -2.22 5.80
CA ALA A 157 11.94 -3.04 5.09
C ALA A 157 12.38 -2.37 3.78
N TRP A 158 13.68 -2.47 3.46
CA TRP A 158 14.23 -2.03 2.18
C TRP A 158 15.30 -2.97 1.62
#